data_AF-A0A7J4R0M7-F1
#
_entry.id   AF-A0A7J4R0M7-F1
#
_cell.length_a   1.000
_cell.length_b   1.000
_cell.length_c   1.000
_cell.angle_alpha   90.00
_cell.angle_beta   90.00
_cell.angle_gamma   90.00
#
_symmetry.space_group_name_H-M   'P 1'
#
loop_
_entity.id
_entity.type
_entity.pdbx_description
1 polymer ?
#
loop_
_entity_poly.entity_id
_entity_poly.type
_entity_poly.pdbx_seq_one_letter_code
_entity_poly.pdbx_strand_id
1 'polypeptide(L)' 'MGKPAKAKRGIPSKVDDFNAWYPFIVEAAELVDKRYPIKGMDVWRP' A
#
# COMPACT_ATOMS: atom_id res chain seq x y z
N MET A 1 -8.39 12.63 22.57
CA MET A 1 -8.37 11.98 21.26
C MET A 1 -7.49 10.74 21.35
N GLY A 2 -8.08 9.55 21.41
CA GLY A 2 -7.32 8.29 21.49
C GLY A 2 -6.64 7.98 20.17
N LYS A 3 -5.33 7.74 20.19
CA LYS A 3 -4.60 7.25 19.01
C LYS A 3 -5.24 5.93 18.55
N PRO A 4 -5.55 5.73 17.26
CA PRO A 4 -6.16 4.48 16.81
C PRO A 4 -5.24 3.32 17.17
N ALA A 5 -5.81 2.28 17.80
CA ALA A 5 -5.08 1.09 18.19
C ALA A 5 -4.42 0.48 16.94
N LYS A 6 -3.10 0.27 17.00
CA LYS A 6 -2.29 -0.31 15.92
C LYS A 6 -2.90 -1.67 15.58
N ALA A 7 -3.51 -1.80 14.40
CA ALA A 7 -3.95 -3.10 13.91
C ALA A 7 -2.69 -3.98 13.84
N LYS A 8 -2.61 -5.01 14.70
CA LYS A 8 -1.52 -6.01 14.71
C LYS A 8 -1.62 -6.97 13.50
N ARG A 9 -1.81 -6.41 12.31
CA ARG A 9 -1.68 -7.11 11.02
C ARG A 9 -0.38 -6.58 10.43
N GLY A 10 0.39 -7.38 9.69
CA GLY A 10 1.73 -7.03 9.15
C GLY A 10 1.78 -5.86 8.15
N ILE A 11 0.99 -4.82 8.41
CA ILE A 11 0.88 -3.57 7.68
C ILE A 11 1.96 -2.64 8.25
N PRO A 12 2.85 -2.09 7.41
CA PRO A 12 3.87 -1.13 7.85
C PRO A 12 3.25 0.14 8.48
N SER A 13 4.02 0.88 9.27
CA SER A 13 3.55 2.13 9.88
C SER A 13 3.54 3.25 8.84
N LYS A 14 2.40 3.92 8.65
CA LYS A 14 2.33 5.09 7.75
C LYS A 14 3.25 6.24 8.17
N VAL A 15 3.46 6.42 9.47
CA VAL A 15 4.23 7.56 10.01
C VAL A 15 5.72 7.22 10.10
N ASP A 16 6.05 6.01 10.52
CA ASP A 16 7.45 5.61 10.77
C ASP A 16 8.13 5.01 9.53
N ASP A 17 7.36 4.43 8.60
CA ASP A 17 7.86 3.75 7.40
C ASP A 17 6.87 3.89 6.22
N PHE A 18 6.71 5.14 5.76
CA PHE A 18 5.80 5.45 4.65
C PHE A 18 6.18 4.72 3.36
N ASN A 19 7.49 4.55 3.11
CA ASN A 19 8.00 3.91 1.89
C ASN A 19 7.63 2.43 1.80
N ALA A 20 7.52 1.72 2.92
CA ALA A 20 6.97 0.37 2.93
C ALA A 20 5.43 0.36 2.96
N TRP A 21 4.81 1.31 3.67
CA TRP A 21 3.35 1.38 3.82
C TRP A 21 2.63 1.63 2.49
N TYR A 22 3.14 2.56 1.68
CA TYR A 22 2.45 2.97 0.45
C TYR A 22 2.36 1.86 -0.61
N PRO A 23 3.45 1.17 -1.00
CA PRO A 23 3.34 0.03 -1.92
C PRO A 23 2.47 -1.09 -1.35
N PHE A 24 2.57 -1.35 -0.04
CA PHE A 24 1.78 -2.37 0.64
C PHE A 24 0.28 -2.10 0.51
N ILE A 25 -0.18 -0.87 0.81
CA ILE A 25 -1.62 -0.58 0.78
C ILE A 25 -2.17 -0.52 -0.64
N VAL A 26 -1.39 -0.01 -1.60
CA VAL A 26 -1.75 0.06 -3.02
C VAL A 26 -1.95 -1.34 -3.60
N GLU A 27 -1.10 -2.30 -3.22
CA GLU A 27 -1.21 -3.69 -3.62
C GLU A 27 -2.31 -4.44 -2.87
N ALA A 28 -2.39 -4.30 -1.54
CA ALA A 28 -3.38 -4.99 -0.72
C ALA A 28 -4.82 -4.56 -1.01
N ALA A 29 -5.03 -3.33 -1.48
CA ALA A 29 -6.33 -2.82 -1.92
C ALA A 29 -6.57 -3.00 -3.43
N GLU A 30 -5.67 -3.70 -4.14
CA GLU A 30 -5.76 -3.96 -5.58
C GLU A 30 -5.95 -2.70 -6.43
N LEU A 31 -5.41 -1.55 -6.01
CA LEU A 31 -5.59 -0.26 -6.71
C LEU A 31 -4.82 -0.18 -8.03
N VAL A 32 -3.80 -1.03 -8.19
CA VAL A 32 -2.95 -1.08 -9.37
C VAL A 32 -2.87 -2.50 -9.94
N ASP A 33 -2.79 -2.59 -11.26
CA ASP A 33 -2.52 -3.83 -11.97
C ASP A 33 -1.08 -3.85 -12.51
N LYS A 34 -0.25 -4.72 -11.92
CA LYS A 34 1.17 -4.89 -12.24
C LYS A 34 1.42 -5.81 -13.44
N ARG A 35 0.38 -6.35 -14.09
CA ARG A 35 0.52 -7.28 -15.23
C ARG A 35 0.79 -6.58 -16.55
N TYR A 36 0.86 -5.25 -16.55
CA TYR A 36 1.15 -4.49 -17.76
C TYR A 36 2.59 -4.79 -18.24
N PRO A 37 2.80 -5.08 -19.54
CA PRO A 37 4.04 -5.69 -20.02
C PRO A 37 5.20 -4.68 -20.19
N ILE A 38 5.16 -3.56 -19.48
CA ILE A 38 6.25 -2.57 -19.42
C ILE A 38 6.64 -2.41 -17.95
N LYS A 39 7.90 -2.77 -17.64
CA LYS A 39 8.45 -2.65 -16.29
C LYS A 39 8.32 -1.22 -15.79
N GLY A 40 7.68 -1.05 -14.63
CA GLY A 40 7.50 0.25 -13.99
C GLY A 40 6.29 1.05 -14.47
N MET A 41 5.43 0.47 -15.32
CA MET A 41 4.15 1.07 -15.70
C MET A 41 3.00 0.23 -15.14
N ASP A 42 2.44 0.64 -14.00
CA ASP A 42 1.25 -0.01 -13.43
C ASP A 42 -0.03 0.68 -13.94
N VAL A 43 -1.09 -0.10 -14.18
CA VAL A 43 -2.41 0.43 -14.57
C VAL A 43 -3.22 0.72 -13.32
N TRP A 44 -3.62 1.98 -13.12
CA TRP A 44 -4.52 2.37 -12.02
C TRP A 44 -5.95 1.93 -12.31
N ARG A 45 -6.56 1.25 -11.34
CA ARG A 45 -7.96 0.84 -11.41
C ARG A 45 -8.88 1.97 -10.95
N PRO A 46 -10.13 2.03 -11.45
CA PRO A 46 -11.11 3.05 -11.05
C PRO A 46 -11.44 3.05 -9.56
#